data_AF-A0A948Q6U4-F1
#
_entry.id   AF-A0A948Q6U4-F1
#
_cell.length_a   1.000
_cell.length_b   1.000
_cell.length_c   1.000
_cell.angle_alpha   90.00
_cell.angle_beta   90.00
_cell.angle_gamma   90.00
#
_symmetry.space_group_name_H-M   'P 1'
#
loop_
_entity.id
_entity.type
_entity.pdbx_description
1 polymer ?
#
loop_
_entity_poly.entity_id
_entity_poly.type
_entity_poly.pdbx_seq_one_letter_code
_entity_poly.pdbx_strand_id
1 'polypeptide(L)'
;MNSRSTAGLVMLLLAAVLMAVFFLEYDPNAVLQPGDPESAPAERPSGGMSTARVDSFLEDFNAVFQALKSASLRTGFRAAVEGGRSLRAAASDSLFVLHAYCGSRTVLQSLGPAAAVGGLSERQDRQVQAIRREAMRRPAVLPSVRLETLDAAMAWPESLARARLEYHPPGLGAEMIDLNGLTMILASSGKPALRRAAWEAFASGSGAAPSDLASLSAARLSAARAIGFPSVNDALTAGLGLTPEETRE
;
A
#
# COMPACT_ATOMS: atom_id res chain seq x y z
N MET A 1 -16.30 52.30 -6.02
CA MET A 1 -15.89 50.89 -5.87
C MET A 1 -14.36 50.86 -5.85
N ASN A 2 -13.74 50.44 -4.75
CA ASN A 2 -12.29 50.60 -4.54
C ASN A 2 -11.50 49.64 -5.46
N SER A 3 -10.50 50.16 -6.17
CA SER A 3 -9.63 49.41 -7.08
C SER A 3 -8.90 48.23 -6.44
N ARG A 4 -8.79 48.22 -5.11
CA ARG A 4 -8.25 47.10 -4.32
C ARG A 4 -9.23 45.94 -4.18
N SER A 5 -10.53 46.21 -4.14
CA SER A 5 -11.59 45.21 -4.06
C SER A 5 -11.73 44.44 -5.37
N THR A 6 -11.58 45.13 -6.50
CA THR A 6 -11.61 44.51 -7.83
C THR A 6 -10.38 43.65 -8.09
N ALA A 7 -9.18 44.09 -7.65
CA ALA A 7 -7.96 43.29 -7.76
C ALA A 7 -8.04 41.98 -6.95
N GLY A 8 -8.59 42.02 -5.74
CA GLY A 8 -8.79 40.83 -4.90
C GLY A 8 -9.78 39.84 -5.51
N LEU A 9 -10.87 40.34 -6.11
CA LEU A 9 -11.87 39.50 -6.76
C LEU A 9 -11.34 38.82 -8.04
N VAL A 10 -10.52 39.54 -8.81
CA VAL A 10 -9.89 39.02 -10.03
C VAL A 10 -8.87 37.93 -9.70
N MET A 11 -8.06 38.11 -8.65
CA MET A 11 -7.13 37.07 -8.16
C MET A 11 -7.87 35.81 -7.70
N LEU A 12 -8.99 35.96 -7.01
CA LEU A 12 -9.81 34.83 -6.53
C LEU A 12 -10.45 34.06 -7.69
N LEU A 13 -10.95 34.77 -8.70
CA LEU A 13 -11.47 34.16 -9.92
C LEU A 13 -10.38 33.43 -10.70
N LEU A 14 -9.17 34.01 -10.79
CA LEU A 14 -8.04 33.36 -11.45
C LEU A 14 -7.63 32.06 -10.74
N ALA A 15 -7.57 32.08 -9.40
CA ALA A 15 -7.26 30.90 -8.60
C ALA A 15 -8.34 29.80 -8.73
N ALA A 16 -9.62 30.19 -8.77
CA ALA A 16 -10.72 29.26 -8.98
C ALA A 16 -10.70 28.63 -10.38
N VAL A 17 -10.39 29.41 -11.42
CA VAL A 17 -10.25 28.91 -12.79
C VAL A 17 -9.04 27.98 -12.92
N LEU A 18 -7.89 28.33 -12.32
CA LEU A 18 -6.72 27.45 -12.30
C LEU A 18 -7.00 26.12 -11.58
N MET A 19 -7.65 26.17 -10.41
CA MET A 19 -8.10 24.96 -9.71
C MET A 19 -9.07 24.13 -10.56
N ALA A 20 -10.03 24.77 -11.24
CA ALA A 20 -10.99 24.07 -12.10
C ALA A 20 -10.33 23.41 -13.31
N VAL A 21 -9.35 24.05 -13.96
CA VAL A 21 -8.60 23.47 -15.08
C VAL A 21 -7.77 22.27 -14.61
N PHE A 22 -7.06 22.39 -13.48
CA PHE A 22 -6.32 21.26 -12.91
C PHE A 22 -7.24 20.11 -12.47
N PHE A 23 -8.45 20.39 -11.97
CA PHE A 23 -9.41 19.36 -11.57
C PHE A 23 -10.19 18.74 -12.75
N LEU A 24 -10.35 19.45 -13.86
CA LEU A 24 -11.02 18.93 -15.07
C LEU A 24 -10.10 18.07 -15.93
N GLU A 25 -8.79 18.35 -15.94
CA GLU A 25 -7.79 17.51 -16.62
C GLU A 25 -7.29 16.34 -15.75
N TYR A 26 -7.43 16.45 -14.42
CA TYR A 26 -7.17 15.33 -13.53
C TYR A 26 -8.39 14.41 -13.51
N ASP A 27 -8.47 13.50 -14.48
CA ASP A 27 -9.33 12.33 -14.35
C ASP A 27 -8.60 11.32 -13.43
N PRO A 28 -8.99 11.20 -12.14
CA PRO A 28 -8.40 10.20 -11.27
C PRO A 28 -8.60 8.79 -11.84
N ASN A 29 -9.62 8.56 -12.67
CA ASN A 29 -9.84 7.27 -13.30
C ASN A 29 -8.91 7.02 -14.49
N ALA A 30 -8.42 8.03 -15.19
CA ALA A 30 -7.50 7.84 -16.33
C ALA A 30 -6.13 7.29 -15.90
N VAL A 31 -5.66 7.63 -14.69
CA VAL A 31 -4.43 7.05 -14.09
C VAL A 31 -4.71 5.65 -13.50
N LEU A 32 -5.98 5.30 -13.30
CA LEU A 32 -6.45 4.16 -12.51
C LEU A 32 -7.26 3.14 -13.32
N GLN A 33 -7.35 3.26 -14.64
CA GLN A 33 -7.95 2.22 -15.47
C GLN A 33 -7.04 0.97 -15.46
N PRO A 34 -7.55 -0.20 -15.06
CA PRO A 34 -6.86 -1.45 -15.33
C PRO A 34 -6.74 -1.59 -16.84
N GLY A 35 -5.52 -1.50 -17.36
CA GLY A 35 -5.28 -1.80 -18.76
C GLY A 35 -5.65 -3.25 -19.02
N ASP A 36 -6.40 -3.49 -20.10
CA ASP A 36 -6.67 -4.84 -20.59
C ASP A 36 -5.34 -5.61 -20.69
N PRO A 37 -5.23 -6.82 -20.13
CA PRO A 37 -4.00 -7.62 -20.23
C PRO A 37 -3.66 -7.97 -21.69
N GLU A 38 -4.64 -7.89 -22.61
CA GLU A 38 -4.46 -8.08 -24.06
C GLU A 38 -4.12 -6.78 -24.82
N SER A 39 -4.27 -5.61 -24.21
CA SER A 39 -4.00 -4.31 -24.87
C SER A 39 -2.59 -3.79 -24.64
N ALA A 40 -1.65 -4.64 -24.20
CA ALA A 40 -0.25 -4.27 -24.17
C ALA A 40 0.25 -4.08 -25.62
N PRO A 41 0.65 -2.87 -26.05
CA PRO A 41 1.35 -2.74 -27.32
C PRO A 41 2.61 -3.63 -27.25
N ALA A 42 2.69 -4.58 -28.18
CA ALA A 42 3.77 -5.55 -28.29
C ALA A 42 5.12 -4.94 -28.74
N GLU A 43 5.21 -3.61 -28.83
CA GLU A 43 6.47 -2.91 -29.04
C GLU A 43 7.04 -2.49 -27.69
N ARG A 44 7.93 -3.33 -27.13
CA ARG A 44 8.92 -2.85 -26.16
C ARG A 44 9.80 -1.85 -26.89
N PRO A 45 9.82 -0.55 -26.53
CA PRO A 45 10.82 0.35 -27.08
C PRO A 45 12.19 -0.19 -26.67
N SER A 46 12.94 -0.70 -27.65
CA SER A 46 14.29 -1.23 -27.53
C SER A 46 15.35 -0.15 -27.26
N GLY A 47 14.92 1.10 -26.99
CA GLY A 47 15.78 2.16 -26.49
C GLY A 47 15.98 2.01 -24.98
N GLY A 48 17.09 1.38 -24.58
CA GLY A 48 17.49 1.28 -23.18
C GLY A 48 17.47 2.64 -22.47
N MET A 49 17.09 2.63 -21.18
CA MET A 49 17.13 3.84 -20.35
C MET A 49 18.59 4.32 -20.23
N SER A 50 18.85 5.59 -20.51
CA SER A 50 20.17 6.19 -20.31
C SER A 50 20.36 6.59 -18.84
N THR A 51 21.60 6.77 -18.40
CA THR A 51 21.92 7.29 -17.06
C THR A 51 21.25 8.65 -16.80
N ALA A 52 21.22 9.56 -17.76
CA ALA A 52 20.53 10.84 -17.66
C ALA A 52 19.00 10.70 -17.45
N ARG A 53 18.38 9.66 -18.03
CA ARG A 53 16.96 9.36 -17.77
C ARG A 53 16.75 8.77 -16.38
N VAL A 54 17.70 7.99 -15.86
CA VAL A 54 17.67 7.52 -14.48
C VAL A 54 17.78 8.70 -13.51
N ASP A 55 18.64 9.67 -13.80
CA ASP A 55 18.77 10.89 -12.98
C ASP A 55 17.46 11.68 -12.91
N SER A 56 16.87 12.00 -14.07
CA SER A 56 15.57 12.68 -14.13
C SER A 56 14.49 11.92 -13.38
N PHE A 57 14.43 10.59 -13.54
CA PHE A 57 13.49 9.76 -12.79
C PHE A 57 13.71 9.84 -11.28
N LEU A 58 14.95 9.74 -10.81
CA LEU A 58 15.27 9.79 -9.39
C LEU A 58 14.99 11.18 -8.80
N GLU A 59 15.28 12.26 -9.54
CA GLU A 59 14.97 13.63 -9.12
C GLU A 59 13.46 13.83 -8.95
N ASP A 60 12.68 13.50 -9.99
CA ASP A 60 11.22 13.61 -9.97
C ASP A 60 10.62 12.72 -8.87
N PHE A 61 11.09 11.48 -8.75
CA PHE A 61 10.65 10.55 -7.72
C PHE A 61 10.90 11.11 -6.32
N ASN A 62 12.12 11.57 -6.05
CA ASN A 62 12.49 12.09 -4.74
C ASN A 62 11.69 13.34 -4.39
N ALA A 63 11.46 14.25 -5.34
CA ALA A 63 10.67 15.46 -5.10
C ALA A 63 9.23 15.13 -4.69
N VAL A 64 8.53 14.30 -5.47
CA VAL A 64 7.14 13.91 -5.19
C VAL A 64 7.05 13.07 -3.92
N PHE A 65 7.94 12.10 -3.73
CA PHE A 65 7.97 11.25 -2.55
C PHE A 65 8.16 12.06 -1.27
N GLN A 66 9.07 13.03 -1.25
CA GLN A 66 9.30 13.87 -0.07
C GLN A 66 8.10 14.76 0.26
N ALA A 67 7.43 15.31 -0.76
CA ALA A 67 6.21 16.09 -0.57
C ALA A 67 5.09 15.24 0.06
N LEU A 68 4.83 14.06 -0.51
CA LEU A 68 3.81 13.12 -0.01
C LEU A 68 4.14 12.59 1.38
N LYS A 69 5.40 12.21 1.63
CA LYS A 69 5.86 11.73 2.95
C LYS A 69 5.71 12.80 4.02
N SER A 70 6.09 14.04 3.72
CA SER A 70 5.94 15.16 4.64
C SER A 70 4.47 15.44 4.97
N ALA A 71 3.59 15.38 3.96
CA ALA A 71 2.15 15.50 4.17
C ALA A 71 1.61 14.38 5.08
N SER A 72 1.97 13.13 4.80
CA SER A 72 1.57 11.95 5.58
C SER A 72 2.05 11.99 7.04
N LEU A 73 3.29 12.43 7.29
CA LEU A 73 3.79 12.57 8.65
C LEU A 73 3.04 13.65 9.44
N ARG A 74 2.71 14.78 8.80
CA ARG A 74 1.94 15.85 9.45
C ARG A 74 0.53 15.41 9.81
N THR A 75 -0.19 14.78 8.90
CA THR A 75 -1.55 14.26 9.15
C THR A 75 -1.55 13.15 10.19
N GLY A 76 -0.59 12.22 10.12
CA GLY A 76 -0.41 11.15 11.11
C GLY A 76 -0.13 11.69 12.52
N PHE A 77 0.76 12.68 12.64
CA PHE A 77 1.04 13.34 13.93
C PHE A 77 -0.22 13.98 14.51
N ARG A 78 -0.97 14.74 13.70
CA ARG A 78 -2.24 15.36 14.13
C ARG A 78 -3.26 14.32 14.58
N ALA A 79 -3.43 13.24 13.83
CA ALA A 79 -4.35 12.16 14.20
C ALA A 79 -3.98 11.48 15.52
N ALA A 80 -2.68 11.36 15.81
CA ALA A 80 -2.18 10.78 17.05
C ALA A 80 -2.38 11.69 18.27
N VAL A 81 -2.19 13.00 18.11
CA VAL A 81 -2.25 13.99 19.21
C VAL A 81 -3.67 14.50 19.46
N GLU A 82 -4.39 14.88 18.40
CA GLU A 82 -5.71 15.49 18.50
C GLU A 82 -6.83 14.41 18.61
N GLY A 83 -6.57 13.20 18.10
CA GLY A 83 -7.56 12.13 18.07
C GLY A 83 -8.74 12.41 17.11
N GLY A 84 -9.72 11.50 17.09
CA GLY A 84 -10.93 11.67 16.27
C GLY A 84 -10.93 10.92 14.94
N ARG A 85 -12.13 10.46 14.54
CA ARG A 85 -12.32 9.58 13.36
C ARG A 85 -11.93 10.26 12.04
N SER A 86 -12.27 11.53 11.85
CA SER A 86 -11.96 12.27 10.63
C SER A 86 -10.46 12.46 10.42
N LEU A 87 -9.70 12.76 11.49
CA LEU A 87 -8.25 12.90 11.42
C LEU A 87 -7.55 11.55 11.18
N ARG A 88 -8.02 10.47 11.81
CA ARG A 88 -7.51 9.11 11.52
C ARG A 88 -7.76 8.69 10.07
N ALA A 89 -8.95 8.98 9.54
CA ALA A 89 -9.26 8.74 8.13
C ALA A 89 -8.33 9.54 7.20
N ALA A 90 -8.14 10.84 7.46
CA ALA A 90 -7.23 11.69 6.68
C ALA A 90 -5.76 11.23 6.77
N ALA A 91 -5.31 10.76 7.93
CA ALA A 91 -3.98 10.16 8.09
C ALA A 91 -3.83 8.90 7.24
N SER A 92 -4.83 8.01 7.27
CA SER A 92 -4.87 6.81 6.44
C SER A 92 -4.85 7.13 4.95
N ASP A 93 -5.68 8.09 4.50
CA ASP A 93 -5.73 8.54 3.11
C ASP A 93 -4.39 9.13 2.64
N SER A 94 -3.74 9.96 3.46
CA SER A 94 -2.44 10.55 3.09
C SER A 94 -1.32 9.51 2.97
N LEU A 95 -1.35 8.49 3.83
CA LEU A 95 -0.42 7.37 3.77
C LEU A 95 -0.67 6.52 2.51
N PHE A 96 -1.95 6.30 2.18
CA PHE A 96 -2.36 5.61 0.96
C PHE A 96 -1.84 6.32 -0.28
N VAL A 97 -2.00 7.64 -0.40
CA VAL A 97 -1.53 8.39 -1.58
C VAL A 97 -0.02 8.23 -1.77
N LEU A 98 0.76 8.28 -0.68
CA LEU A 98 2.20 7.98 -0.72
C LEU A 98 2.47 6.57 -1.25
N HIS A 99 1.74 5.56 -0.78
CA HIS A 99 1.90 4.17 -1.19
C HIS A 99 1.50 3.94 -2.65
N ALA A 100 0.35 4.50 -3.06
CA ALA A 100 -0.15 4.44 -4.42
C ALA A 100 0.85 5.08 -5.41
N TYR A 101 1.49 6.18 -5.02
CA TYR A 101 2.56 6.79 -5.80
C TYR A 101 3.75 5.82 -5.98
N CYS A 102 4.27 5.26 -4.87
CA CYS A 102 5.41 4.33 -4.91
C CYS A 102 5.14 3.08 -5.75
N GLY A 103 3.92 2.56 -5.69
CA GLY A 103 3.49 1.40 -6.46
C GLY A 103 2.93 1.72 -7.84
N SER A 104 2.85 2.99 -8.24
CA SER A 104 2.16 3.43 -9.46
C SER A 104 2.77 2.82 -10.72
N ARG A 105 1.94 2.61 -11.75
CA ARG A 105 2.38 2.07 -13.05
C ARG A 105 3.58 2.83 -13.61
N THR A 106 3.55 4.16 -13.54
CA THR A 106 4.64 5.03 -14.00
C THR A 106 5.95 4.73 -13.29
N VAL A 107 5.92 4.55 -11.97
CA VAL A 107 7.10 4.19 -11.18
C VAL A 107 7.56 2.76 -11.53
N LEU A 108 6.67 1.77 -11.52
CA LEU A 108 7.01 0.38 -11.84
C LEU A 108 7.62 0.23 -13.25
N GLN A 109 7.04 0.89 -14.25
CA GLN A 109 7.53 0.89 -15.63
C GLN A 109 8.88 1.57 -15.80
N SER A 110 9.23 2.52 -14.93
CA SER A 110 10.53 3.20 -14.94
C SER A 110 11.61 2.40 -14.20
N LEU A 111 11.24 1.65 -13.16
CA LEU A 111 12.18 0.90 -12.31
C LEU A 111 12.84 -0.28 -13.01
N GLY A 112 12.11 -1.02 -13.84
CA GLY A 112 12.66 -2.16 -14.59
C GLY A 112 13.83 -1.73 -15.50
N PRO A 113 13.61 -0.78 -16.42
CA PRO A 113 14.67 -0.21 -17.24
C PRO A 113 15.79 0.44 -16.42
N ALA A 114 15.48 1.19 -15.35
CA ALA A 114 16.47 1.84 -14.50
C ALA A 114 17.44 0.83 -13.85
N ALA A 115 16.92 -0.30 -13.36
CA ALA A 115 17.74 -1.34 -12.75
C ALA A 115 18.62 -2.11 -13.75
N ALA A 116 18.29 -2.04 -15.05
CA ALA A 116 19.06 -2.67 -16.11
C ALA A 116 20.16 -1.75 -16.69
N VAL A 117 20.22 -0.48 -16.27
CA VAL A 117 21.23 0.47 -16.76
C VAL A 117 22.60 0.13 -16.16
N GLY A 118 23.55 -0.21 -17.02
CA GLY A 118 24.96 -0.31 -16.64
C GLY A 118 25.58 1.07 -16.40
N GLY A 119 26.54 1.15 -15.48
CA GLY A 119 27.29 2.40 -15.22
C GLY A 119 26.59 3.40 -14.28
N LEU A 120 25.58 2.96 -13.53
CA LEU A 120 25.05 3.75 -12.42
C LEU A 120 26.11 3.92 -11.32
N SER A 121 26.13 5.09 -10.70
CA SER A 121 26.85 5.29 -9.44
C SER A 121 26.24 4.42 -8.35
N GLU A 122 27.05 4.07 -7.35
CA GLU A 122 26.60 3.27 -6.20
C GLU A 122 25.38 3.88 -5.51
N ARG A 123 25.32 5.22 -5.41
CA ARG A 123 24.18 5.93 -4.83
C ARG A 123 22.91 5.74 -5.65
N GLN A 124 23.00 5.89 -6.97
CA GLN A 124 21.85 5.72 -7.88
C GLN A 124 21.32 4.29 -7.82
N ASP A 125 22.22 3.29 -7.89
CA ASP A 125 21.80 1.89 -7.80
C ASP A 125 21.11 1.60 -6.45
N ARG A 126 21.70 2.03 -5.32
CA ARG A 126 21.06 1.90 -4.00
C ARG A 126 19.68 2.56 -3.93
N GLN A 127 19.50 3.73 -4.55
CA GLN A 127 18.20 4.40 -4.63
C GLN A 127 17.20 3.61 -5.48
N VAL A 128 17.60 3.15 -6.67
CA VAL A 128 16.75 2.31 -7.54
C VAL A 128 16.32 1.03 -6.81
N GLN A 129 17.24 0.32 -6.16
CA GLN A 129 16.89 -0.89 -5.39
C GLN A 129 15.98 -0.57 -4.19
N ALA A 130 16.20 0.56 -3.50
CA ALA A 130 15.32 0.99 -2.41
C ALA A 130 13.90 1.27 -2.91
N ILE A 131 13.74 1.97 -4.04
CA ILE A 131 12.43 2.27 -4.62
C ILE A 131 11.75 0.97 -5.10
N ARG A 132 12.48 0.03 -5.71
CA ARG A 132 11.95 -1.30 -6.07
C ARG A 132 11.39 -2.04 -4.86
N ARG A 133 12.15 -2.11 -3.76
CA ARG A 133 11.68 -2.73 -2.51
C ARG A 133 10.42 -2.07 -1.98
N GLU A 134 10.38 -0.75 -2.02
CA GLU A 134 9.26 0.03 -1.51
C GLU A 134 7.98 -0.19 -2.34
N ALA A 135 8.11 -0.17 -3.66
CA ALA A 135 7.03 -0.45 -4.60
C ALA A 135 6.49 -1.88 -4.45
N MET A 136 7.34 -2.85 -4.11
CA MET A 136 6.93 -4.24 -3.84
C MET A 136 6.12 -4.42 -2.57
N ARG A 137 6.50 -3.71 -1.51
CA ARG A 137 5.74 -3.72 -0.26
C ARG A 137 4.36 -3.09 -0.43
N ARG A 138 4.20 -2.27 -1.46
CA ARG A 138 3.08 -1.34 -1.67
C ARG A 138 2.69 -1.34 -3.15
N PRO A 139 2.27 -2.49 -3.72
CA PRO A 139 1.85 -2.54 -5.12
C PRO A 139 0.72 -1.54 -5.33
N ALA A 140 0.67 -0.86 -6.49
CA ALA A 140 -0.40 0.10 -6.79
C ALA A 140 -1.76 -0.51 -6.42
N VAL A 141 -2.38 0.09 -5.42
CA VAL A 141 -3.70 -0.28 -4.96
C VAL A 141 -4.66 0.56 -5.81
N LEU A 142 -5.36 -0.07 -6.77
CA LEU A 142 -6.50 0.57 -7.44
C LEU A 142 -7.49 1.09 -6.38
N PRO A 143 -8.25 2.17 -6.61
CA PRO A 143 -9.28 2.64 -5.67
C PRO A 143 -10.31 1.58 -5.26
N SER A 144 -10.56 0.56 -6.10
CA SER A 144 -11.37 -0.60 -5.75
C SER A 144 -10.70 -1.45 -4.65
N VAL A 145 -9.40 -1.67 -4.78
CA VAL A 145 -8.56 -2.38 -3.81
C VAL A 145 -8.31 -1.52 -2.55
N ARG A 146 -8.48 -0.19 -2.61
CA ARG A 146 -8.45 0.74 -1.45
C ARG A 146 -9.59 0.43 -0.48
N LEU A 147 -10.82 0.28 -0.98
CA LEU A 147 -11.97 0.00 -0.10
C LEU A 147 -11.80 -1.37 0.55
N GLU A 148 -11.52 -2.41 -0.22
CA GLU A 148 -11.43 -3.76 0.32
C GLU A 148 -10.18 -3.99 1.18
N THR A 149 -9.00 -3.50 0.80
CA THR A 149 -7.75 -3.82 1.51
C THR A 149 -7.44 -2.86 2.64
N LEU A 150 -7.82 -1.58 2.54
CA LEU A 150 -7.63 -0.61 3.62
C LEU A 150 -8.73 -0.77 4.67
N ASP A 151 -9.99 -1.00 4.28
CA ASP A 151 -11.03 -1.39 5.24
C ASP A 151 -10.74 -2.77 5.81
N ALA A 152 -10.29 -3.77 5.03
CA ALA A 152 -9.85 -5.03 5.64
C ALA A 152 -8.63 -4.83 6.55
N ALA A 153 -7.58 -4.11 6.17
CA ALA A 153 -6.38 -4.00 7.00
C ALA A 153 -6.54 -3.08 8.21
N MET A 154 -7.42 -2.07 8.17
CA MET A 154 -7.75 -1.24 9.33
C MET A 154 -8.89 -1.82 10.17
N ALA A 155 -9.92 -2.39 9.54
CA ALA A 155 -11.00 -3.04 10.26
C ALA A 155 -10.55 -4.37 10.83
N TRP A 156 -9.60 -5.11 10.26
CA TRP A 156 -9.20 -6.43 10.77
C TRP A 156 -8.54 -6.39 12.15
N PRO A 157 -7.55 -5.53 12.44
CA PRO A 157 -7.02 -5.41 13.81
C PRO A 157 -8.05 -4.85 14.79
N GLU A 158 -8.87 -3.88 14.37
CA GLU A 158 -9.93 -3.30 15.21
C GLU A 158 -11.15 -4.22 15.38
N SER A 159 -11.42 -5.10 14.42
CA SER A 159 -12.49 -6.12 14.45
C SER A 159 -12.02 -7.32 15.24
N LEU A 160 -10.78 -7.78 15.05
CA LEU A 160 -10.15 -8.80 15.88
C LEU A 160 -10.10 -8.34 17.34
N ALA A 161 -9.63 -7.11 17.61
CA ALA A 161 -9.57 -6.58 18.97
C ALA A 161 -10.96 -6.48 19.65
N ARG A 162 -12.04 -6.38 18.87
CA ARG A 162 -13.43 -6.34 19.36
C ARG A 162 -14.19 -7.65 19.12
N ALA A 163 -13.56 -8.65 18.53
CA ALA A 163 -14.21 -9.89 18.13
C ALA A 163 -14.61 -10.64 19.38
N ARG A 164 -15.89 -11.02 19.43
CA ARG A 164 -16.40 -11.98 20.40
C ARG A 164 -16.58 -13.29 19.64
N LEU A 165 -15.85 -14.30 20.09
CA LEU A 165 -15.76 -15.62 19.48
C LEU A 165 -16.53 -16.59 20.37
N GLU A 166 -17.32 -17.47 19.76
CA GLU A 166 -17.99 -18.54 20.50
C GLU A 166 -16.95 -19.58 20.90
N TYR A 167 -16.85 -19.84 22.20
CA TYR A 167 -15.89 -20.74 22.81
C TYR A 167 -16.63 -21.82 23.59
N HIS A 168 -16.22 -23.07 23.38
CA HIS A 168 -16.85 -24.25 23.99
C HIS A 168 -15.88 -24.97 24.94
N PRO A 169 -15.72 -24.48 26.18
CA PRO A 169 -14.87 -25.13 27.16
C PRO A 169 -15.38 -26.55 27.49
N PRO A 170 -14.49 -27.55 27.67
CA PRO A 170 -14.90 -28.91 28.00
C PRO A 170 -15.65 -28.98 29.33
N GLY A 171 -16.85 -29.58 29.31
CA GLY A 171 -17.68 -29.74 30.51
C GLY A 171 -18.41 -28.47 30.94
N LEU A 172 -18.36 -27.41 30.13
CA LEU A 172 -19.08 -26.16 30.32
C LEU A 172 -19.91 -25.84 29.05
N GLY A 173 -20.87 -24.94 29.20
CA GLY A 173 -21.65 -24.43 28.06
C GLY A 173 -20.83 -23.50 27.16
N ALA A 174 -21.38 -23.18 25.99
CA ALA A 174 -20.80 -22.18 25.10
C ALA A 174 -20.76 -20.81 25.79
N GLU A 175 -19.66 -20.09 25.63
CA GLU A 175 -19.51 -18.71 26.11
C GLU A 175 -18.84 -17.83 25.06
N MET A 176 -19.12 -16.52 25.12
CA MET A 176 -18.48 -15.55 24.24
C MET A 176 -17.18 -15.06 24.87
N ILE A 177 -16.05 -15.23 24.17
CA ILE A 177 -14.73 -14.83 24.63
C ILE A 177 -14.06 -13.89 23.62
N ASP A 178 -13.18 -12.99 24.06
CA ASP A 178 -12.36 -12.19 23.14
C ASP A 178 -11.00 -12.83 22.85
N LEU A 179 -10.27 -12.27 21.88
CA LEU A 179 -8.95 -12.75 21.50
C LEU A 179 -7.92 -12.71 22.63
N ASN A 180 -8.01 -11.73 23.53
CA ASN A 180 -7.11 -11.66 24.68
C ASN A 180 -7.37 -12.83 25.63
N GLY A 181 -8.64 -13.15 25.89
CA GLY A 181 -9.05 -14.33 26.66
C GLY A 181 -8.56 -15.64 26.05
N LEU A 182 -8.74 -15.83 24.74
CA LEU A 182 -8.21 -17.01 24.03
C LEU A 182 -6.69 -17.10 24.10
N THR A 183 -6.00 -15.98 23.88
CA THR A 183 -4.53 -15.91 23.97
C THR A 183 -4.04 -16.30 25.35
N MET A 184 -4.70 -15.79 26.41
CA MET A 184 -4.39 -16.15 27.78
C MET A 184 -4.59 -17.65 28.03
N ILE A 185 -5.69 -18.25 27.57
CA ILE A 185 -5.93 -19.70 27.71
C ILE A 185 -4.86 -20.51 26.98
N LEU A 186 -4.51 -20.13 25.75
CA LEU A 186 -3.48 -20.81 24.95
C LEU A 186 -2.09 -20.73 25.60
N ALA A 187 -1.75 -19.58 26.18
CA ALA A 187 -0.45 -19.32 26.77
C ALA A 187 -0.29 -19.91 28.18
N SER A 188 -1.35 -19.90 29.00
CA SER A 188 -1.25 -20.16 30.45
C SER A 188 -1.99 -21.41 30.93
N SER A 189 -2.88 -22.00 30.14
CA SER A 189 -3.60 -23.22 30.56
C SER A 189 -2.73 -24.46 30.42
N GLY A 190 -2.49 -25.16 31.54
CA GLY A 190 -1.86 -26.48 31.56
C GLY A 190 -2.78 -27.62 31.07
N LYS A 191 -4.05 -27.35 30.76
CA LYS A 191 -5.03 -28.38 30.34
C LYS A 191 -5.14 -28.44 28.81
N PRO A 192 -4.73 -29.54 28.15
CA PRO A 192 -4.76 -29.65 26.68
C PRO A 192 -6.15 -29.45 26.07
N ALA A 193 -7.20 -29.92 26.75
CA ALA A 193 -8.57 -29.81 26.26
C ALA A 193 -9.06 -28.35 26.22
N LEU A 194 -8.70 -27.51 27.21
CA LEU A 194 -9.01 -26.08 27.18
C LEU A 194 -8.25 -25.36 26.08
N ARG A 195 -6.97 -25.69 25.88
CA ARG A 195 -6.17 -25.13 24.78
C ARG A 195 -6.72 -25.51 23.41
N ARG A 196 -7.18 -26.75 23.24
CA ARG A 196 -7.80 -27.20 21.99
C ARG A 196 -9.08 -26.43 21.70
N ALA A 197 -9.99 -26.33 22.68
CA ALA A 197 -11.22 -25.57 22.53
C ALA A 197 -10.94 -24.08 22.21
N ALA A 198 -9.91 -23.49 22.80
CA ALA A 198 -9.52 -22.11 22.51
C ALA A 198 -8.94 -21.96 21.09
N TRP A 199 -8.17 -22.93 20.62
CA TRP A 199 -7.66 -22.96 19.25
C TRP A 199 -8.79 -23.14 18.23
N GLU A 200 -9.75 -24.03 18.50
CA GLU A 200 -10.92 -24.26 17.66
C GLU A 200 -11.78 -23.01 17.56
N ALA A 201 -12.04 -22.30 18.68
CA ALA A 201 -12.74 -21.02 18.71
C ALA A 201 -12.02 -19.92 17.91
N PHE A 202 -10.68 -19.88 18.01
CA PHE A 202 -9.88 -18.98 17.17
C PHE A 202 -9.99 -19.35 15.69
N ALA A 203 -9.80 -20.63 15.33
CA ALA A 203 -9.83 -21.09 13.94
C ALA A 203 -11.21 -20.92 13.28
N SER A 204 -12.30 -21.10 14.04
CA SER A 204 -13.67 -20.95 13.54
C SER A 204 -14.08 -19.49 13.37
N GLY A 205 -13.73 -18.60 14.31
CA GLY A 205 -14.11 -17.19 14.25
C GLY A 205 -13.07 -16.24 13.62
N SER A 206 -11.82 -16.70 13.41
CA SER A 206 -10.90 -16.08 12.44
C SER A 206 -11.26 -16.43 10.98
N GLY A 207 -12.32 -17.22 10.79
CA GLY A 207 -12.79 -17.84 9.54
C GLY A 207 -13.30 -16.92 8.43
N ALA A 208 -13.03 -15.63 8.48
CA ALA A 208 -13.03 -14.81 7.28
C ALA A 208 -11.73 -14.02 7.25
N ALA A 209 -10.62 -14.68 6.90
CA ALA A 209 -9.67 -14.00 6.04
C ALA A 209 -10.49 -13.18 5.03
N PRO A 210 -10.25 -11.87 4.89
CA PRO A 210 -11.04 -11.04 4.00
C PRO A 210 -11.25 -11.80 2.69
N SER A 211 -12.48 -11.81 2.15
CA SER A 211 -12.83 -12.46 0.88
C SER A 211 -11.82 -12.15 -0.24
N ASP A 212 -11.05 -11.08 -0.05
CA ASP A 212 -10.12 -10.49 -0.99
C ASP A 212 -8.65 -10.86 -0.74
N LEU A 213 -8.32 -11.87 0.09
CA LEU A 213 -6.93 -12.37 0.16
C LEU A 213 -6.42 -12.88 -1.19
N ALA A 214 -7.29 -13.51 -1.99
CA ALA A 214 -6.95 -13.94 -3.35
C ALA A 214 -6.69 -12.73 -4.26
N SER A 215 -7.55 -11.70 -4.18
CA SER A 215 -7.41 -10.43 -4.91
C SER A 215 -6.12 -9.70 -4.53
N LEU A 216 -5.79 -9.66 -3.24
CA LEU A 216 -4.55 -9.06 -2.72
C LEU A 216 -3.31 -9.84 -3.19
N SER A 217 -3.37 -11.17 -3.17
CA SER A 217 -2.30 -12.04 -3.67
C SER A 217 -2.06 -11.81 -5.16
N ALA A 218 -3.13 -11.75 -5.97
CA ALA A 218 -3.06 -11.47 -7.40
C ALA A 218 -2.48 -10.08 -7.70
N ALA A 219 -2.90 -9.05 -6.95
CA ALA A 219 -2.37 -7.69 -7.09
C ALA A 219 -0.88 -7.62 -6.78
N ARG A 220 -0.43 -8.27 -5.70
CA ARG A 220 1.01 -8.36 -5.35
C ARG A 220 1.81 -9.09 -6.42
N LEU A 221 1.28 -10.19 -6.95
CA LEU A 221 1.94 -10.95 -8.01
C LEU A 221 2.06 -10.14 -9.31
N SER A 222 1.01 -9.39 -9.68
CA SER A 222 1.04 -8.49 -10.84
C SER A 222 2.13 -7.43 -10.72
N ALA A 223 2.24 -6.78 -9.54
CA ALA A 223 3.29 -5.80 -9.28
C ALA A 223 4.70 -6.41 -9.30
N ALA A 224 4.87 -7.61 -8.74
CA ALA A 224 6.15 -8.34 -8.79
C ALA A 224 6.62 -8.52 -10.24
N ARG A 225 5.71 -8.97 -11.11
CA ARG A 225 5.99 -9.19 -12.53
C ARG A 225 6.28 -7.89 -13.26
N ALA A 226 5.56 -6.81 -12.94
CA ALA A 226 5.77 -5.50 -13.56
C ALA A 226 7.19 -4.94 -13.35
N ILE A 227 7.87 -5.32 -12.26
CA ILE A 227 9.25 -4.90 -11.96
C ILE A 227 10.29 -6.01 -12.20
N GLY A 228 9.90 -7.07 -12.92
CA GLY A 228 10.80 -8.10 -13.43
C GLY A 228 10.99 -9.33 -12.53
N PHE A 229 10.15 -9.56 -11.53
CA PHE A 229 10.22 -10.76 -10.68
C PHE A 229 9.14 -11.80 -11.02
N PRO A 230 9.45 -13.11 -11.00
CA PRO A 230 8.47 -14.14 -11.33
C PRO A 230 7.41 -14.36 -10.24
N SER A 231 7.75 -14.11 -8.97
CA SER A 231 6.85 -14.21 -7.83
C SER A 231 7.02 -13.07 -6.82
N VAL A 232 6.04 -12.92 -5.92
CA VAL A 232 6.13 -11.99 -4.77
C VAL A 232 7.29 -12.36 -3.86
N ASN A 233 7.56 -13.67 -3.69
CA ASN A 233 8.65 -14.13 -2.83
C ASN A 233 10.00 -13.72 -3.39
N ASP A 234 10.25 -13.96 -4.68
CA ASP A 234 11.51 -13.57 -5.35
C ASP A 234 11.79 -12.07 -5.24
N ALA A 235 10.73 -11.27 -5.30
CA ALA A 235 10.83 -9.83 -5.17
C ALA A 235 11.14 -9.37 -3.73
N LEU A 236 10.57 -10.05 -2.72
CA LEU A 236 10.85 -9.76 -1.31
C LEU A 236 12.27 -10.17 -0.92
N THR A 237 12.73 -11.32 -1.41
CA THR A 237 14.03 -11.90 -1.08
C THR A 237 15.18 -11.20 -1.79
N ALA A 238 14.98 -10.76 -3.04
CA ALA A 238 15.91 -9.85 -3.72
C ALA A 238 16.15 -8.56 -2.92
N GLY A 239 15.15 -8.08 -2.17
CA GLY A 239 15.29 -6.93 -1.30
C GLY A 239 16.25 -7.14 -0.12
N LEU A 240 16.42 -8.39 0.32
CA LEU A 240 17.32 -8.83 1.38
C LEU A 240 18.71 -9.19 0.85
N GLY A 241 18.92 -9.14 -0.48
CA GLY A 241 20.15 -9.59 -1.12
C GLY A 241 20.26 -11.11 -1.22
N LEU A 242 19.15 -11.84 -1.03
CA LEU A 242 19.11 -13.29 -1.12
C LEU A 242 18.79 -13.74 -2.54
N THR A 243 19.42 -14.82 -3.00
CA THR A 243 19.11 -15.43 -4.30
C THR A 243 17.84 -16.29 -4.24
N PRO A 244 17.22 -16.59 -5.38
CA PRO A 244 16.12 -17.55 -5.45
C PRO A 244 16.50 -18.96 -4.96
N GLU A 245 17.78 -19.35 -5.05
CA GLU A 245 18.24 -20.63 -4.47
C GLU A 245 18.26 -20.59 -2.94
N GLU A 246 18.78 -19.50 -2.35
CA GLU A 246 18.87 -19.30 -0.88
C GLU A 246 17.51 -19.23 -0.16
N THR A 247 16.42 -19.21 -0.91
CA THR A 247 15.06 -19.02 -0.38
C THR A 247 14.18 -20.26 -0.50
N ARG A 248 14.71 -21.35 -1.08
CA ARG A 248 14.04 -22.65 -1.22
C ARG A 248 14.52 -23.69 -0.20
N GLU A 249 15.58 -23.39 0.55
CA GLU A 249 16.09 -24.18 1.69
C GLU A 249 15.34 -23.84 2.99
#